data_AF-A0A1E8CUH9-F1
#
_entry.id   AF-A0A1E8CUH9-F1
#
_cell.length_a   1.000
_cell.length_b   1.000
_cell.length_c   1.000
_cell.angle_alpha   90.00
_cell.angle_beta   90.00
_cell.angle_gamma   90.00
#
_symmetry.space_group_name_H-M   'P 1'
#
loop_
_entity.id
_entity.type
_entity.pdbx_description
1 polymer ?
#
loop_
_entity_poly.entity_id
_entity_poly.type
_entity_poly.pdbx_seq_one_letter_code
_entity_poly.pdbx_strand_id
1 'polypeptide(L)'
;MRRLFEAPALAFVTGPPLHPAAGSSDADLDRWIQDSVVTQWHPVGTCRMGTDSMSVVVPATLQVHGIQDLHVVDASLMPTITRGNTQAPTIMIAERAADILRRAQPPGVSSRQGPLEGNRGWSLTDDRNL
;
A
#
# COMPACT_ATOMS: atom_id res chain seq x y z
N MET A 1 -14.35 15.88 13.00
CA MET A 1 -14.66 16.60 11.75
C MET A 1 -15.61 17.77 11.94
N ARG A 2 -16.82 17.62 12.51
CA ARG A 2 -17.81 18.73 12.68
C ARG A 2 -17.21 20.06 13.20
N ARG A 3 -16.54 20.02 14.36
CA ARG A 3 -15.90 21.21 14.97
C ARG A 3 -14.89 21.93 14.05
N LEU A 4 -14.22 21.20 13.15
CA LEU A 4 -13.28 21.80 12.20
C LEU A 4 -14.04 22.67 11.19
N PHE A 5 -15.15 22.16 10.65
CA PHE A 5 -15.99 22.88 9.69
C PHE A 5 -16.76 24.06 10.30
N GLU A 6 -16.93 24.09 11.63
CA GLU A 6 -17.51 25.20 12.40
C GLU A 6 -16.48 26.29 12.75
N ALA A 7 -15.19 26.09 12.43
CA ALA A 7 -14.16 27.07 12.76
C ALA A 7 -14.40 28.41 12.02
N PRO A 8 -14.18 29.57 12.69
CA PRO A 8 -14.41 30.89 12.06
C PRO A 8 -13.66 31.09 10.74
N ALA A 9 -12.47 30.50 10.61
CA ALA A 9 -11.67 30.57 9.40
C ALA A 9 -12.30 29.88 8.18
N LEU A 10 -13.27 28.99 8.37
CA LEU A 10 -13.97 28.31 7.27
C LEU A 10 -15.38 28.86 7.01
N ALA A 11 -15.87 29.79 7.83
CA ALA A 11 -17.27 30.25 7.80
C ALA A 11 -17.71 30.86 6.46
N PHE A 12 -16.78 31.34 5.63
CA PHE A 12 -17.08 31.91 4.31
C PHE A 12 -17.24 30.85 3.20
N VAL A 13 -16.86 29.59 3.46
CA VAL A 13 -16.92 28.45 2.50
C VAL A 13 -17.71 27.26 3.04
N THR A 14 -18.20 27.30 4.27
CA THR A 14 -18.98 26.22 4.88
C THR A 14 -20.45 26.60 5.06
N GLY A 15 -21.31 25.59 5.08
CA GLY A 15 -22.74 25.71 5.36
C GLY A 15 -23.20 24.60 6.32
N PRO A 16 -24.53 24.43 6.50
CA PRO A 16 -25.07 23.35 7.32
C PRO A 16 -24.60 21.97 6.84
N PRO A 17 -24.38 21.00 7.75
CA PRO A 17 -23.93 19.67 7.38
C PRO A 17 -24.98 18.95 6.52
N LEU A 18 -24.55 18.41 5.39
CA LEU A 18 -25.41 17.61 4.51
C LEU A 18 -25.69 16.24 5.14
N HIS A 19 -24.63 15.54 5.56
CA HIS A 19 -24.73 14.25 6.24
C HIS A 19 -23.57 14.06 7.23
N PRO A 20 -23.79 13.34 8.35
CA PRO A 20 -25.09 13.16 9.00
C PRO A 20 -25.58 14.50 9.60
N ALA A 21 -26.90 14.69 9.65
CA ALA A 21 -27.54 15.96 10.01
C ALA A 21 -27.05 16.54 11.36
N ALA A 22 -27.15 17.86 11.51
CA ALA A 22 -26.84 18.53 12.78
C ALA A 22 -27.69 17.95 13.92
N GLY A 23 -27.09 17.75 15.10
CA GLY A 23 -27.79 17.18 16.27
C GLY A 23 -28.02 15.66 16.22
N SER A 24 -27.46 14.93 15.24
CA SER A 24 -27.50 13.46 15.23
C SER A 24 -26.97 12.87 16.54
N SER A 25 -27.69 11.88 17.09
CA SER A 25 -27.24 11.11 18.25
C SER A 25 -26.08 10.17 17.89
N ASP A 26 -25.39 9.61 18.90
CA ASP A 26 -24.32 8.63 18.66
C ASP A 26 -24.83 7.39 17.91
N ALA A 27 -26.05 6.94 18.20
CA ALA A 27 -26.67 5.83 17.47
C ALA A 27 -26.95 6.17 15.99
N ASP A 28 -27.33 7.41 15.69
CA ASP A 28 -27.49 7.87 14.31
C ASP A 28 -26.15 7.93 13.57
N LEU A 29 -25.09 8.34 14.27
CA LEU A 29 -23.73 8.37 13.73
C LEU A 29 -23.22 6.96 13.42
N ASP A 30 -23.40 6.01 14.34
CA ASP A 30 -22.96 4.63 14.16
C ASP A 30 -23.65 3.97 12.97
N ARG A 31 -24.96 4.17 12.84
CA ARG A 31 -25.73 3.68 11.67
C ARG A 31 -25.22 4.31 10.39
N TRP A 32 -25.03 5.63 10.37
CA TRP A 32 -24.52 6.31 9.18
C TRP A 32 -23.13 5.81 8.78
N ILE A 33 -22.23 5.59 9.74
CA ILE A 33 -20.91 5.00 9.48
C ILE A 33 -21.05 3.61 8.86
N GLN A 34 -21.90 2.74 9.41
CA GLN A 34 -22.12 1.40 8.88
C GLN A 34 -22.64 1.42 7.44
N ASP A 35 -23.57 2.33 7.13
CA ASP A 35 -24.20 2.43 5.82
C ASP A 35 -23.30 3.10 4.76
N SER A 36 -22.37 3.97 5.19
CA SER A 36 -21.57 4.80 4.27
C SER A 36 -20.08 4.50 4.25
N VAL A 37 -19.59 3.60 5.10
CA VAL A 37 -18.15 3.29 5.18
C VAL A 37 -17.67 2.68 3.86
N VAL A 38 -16.56 3.20 3.36
CA VAL A 38 -15.85 2.68 2.20
C VAL A 38 -14.39 2.50 2.55
N THR A 39 -13.73 1.59 1.83
CA THR A 39 -12.29 1.41 1.98
C THR A 39 -11.54 2.52 1.28
N GLN A 40 -10.40 2.92 1.84
CA GLN A 40 -9.42 3.75 1.12
C GLN A 40 -8.50 2.92 0.20
N TRP A 41 -8.91 1.71 -0.19
CA TRP A 41 -8.17 0.81 -1.09
C TRP A 41 -6.70 0.56 -0.70
N HIS A 42 -6.43 0.47 0.61
CA HIS A 42 -5.09 0.20 1.14
C HIS A 42 -5.00 -1.12 1.93
N PRO A 43 -5.36 -2.28 1.34
CA PRO A 43 -5.21 -3.57 2.01
C PRO A 43 -3.73 -3.91 2.22
N VAL A 44 -3.40 -4.48 3.38
CA VAL A 44 -2.05 -4.90 3.76
C VAL A 44 -2.09 -6.14 4.65
N GLY A 45 -0.94 -6.77 4.90
CA GLY A 45 -0.78 -7.76 5.98
C GLY A 45 -1.23 -9.19 5.68
N THR A 46 -1.66 -9.50 4.47
CA THR A 46 -2.09 -10.86 4.09
C THR A 46 -0.95 -11.88 4.01
N CYS A 47 0.30 -11.43 3.83
CA CYS A 47 1.53 -12.24 3.93
C CYS A 47 2.50 -11.61 4.93
N ARG A 48 1.99 -11.25 6.10
CA ARG A 48 2.70 -10.46 7.11
C ARG A 48 4.09 -11.01 7.44
N MET A 49 5.07 -10.11 7.41
CA MET A 49 6.40 -10.38 7.96
C MET A 49 6.39 -10.31 9.48
N GLY A 50 7.22 -11.11 10.15
CA GLY A 50 7.38 -11.03 11.61
C GLY A 50 8.17 -12.20 12.18
N THR A 51 8.28 -12.23 13.50
CA THR A 51 9.02 -13.28 14.24
C THR A 51 8.12 -14.09 15.16
N ASP A 52 6.81 -13.84 15.14
CA ASP A 52 5.82 -14.59 15.90
C ASP A 52 5.26 -15.77 15.07
N SER A 53 4.54 -16.68 15.74
CA SER A 53 4.01 -17.90 15.12
C SER A 53 2.96 -17.68 14.03
N MET A 54 2.36 -16.49 13.94
CA MET A 54 1.37 -16.13 12.93
C MET A 54 1.99 -15.39 11.73
N SER A 55 3.32 -15.25 11.71
CA SER A 55 4.04 -14.62 10.60
C SER A 55 4.35 -15.64 9.51
N VAL A 56 4.26 -15.24 8.25
CA VAL A 56 4.51 -16.12 7.10
C VAL A 56 5.76 -15.73 6.29
N VAL A 57 6.32 -14.54 6.56
CA VAL A 57 7.54 -14.05 5.93
C VAL A 57 8.61 -13.67 6.96
N VAL A 58 9.85 -14.06 6.71
CA VAL A 58 11.03 -13.73 7.52
C VAL A 58 11.44 -12.26 7.27
N PRO A 59 11.48 -11.36 8.27
CA PRO A 59 11.77 -9.94 8.06
C PRO A 59 13.15 -9.65 7.47
N ALA A 60 14.17 -10.44 7.85
CA ALA A 60 15.56 -10.18 7.45
C ALA A 60 15.83 -10.50 5.97
N THR A 61 15.11 -11.48 5.41
CA THR A 61 15.34 -12.00 4.05
C THR A 61 14.17 -11.76 3.12
N LEU A 62 12.98 -11.45 3.64
CA LEU A 62 11.70 -11.40 2.93
C LEU A 62 11.30 -12.75 2.30
N GLN A 63 11.89 -13.85 2.77
CA GLN A 63 11.54 -15.20 2.35
C GLN A 63 10.30 -15.72 3.07
N VAL A 64 9.52 -16.53 2.37
CA VAL A 64 8.41 -17.29 2.96
C VAL A 64 8.99 -18.33 3.93
N HIS A 65 8.43 -18.41 5.14
CA HIS A 65 8.89 -19.38 6.14
C HIS A 65 8.84 -20.81 5.60
N GLY A 66 9.97 -21.52 5.70
CA GLY A 66 10.08 -22.92 5.30
C GLY A 66 10.18 -23.18 3.79
N ILE A 67 10.21 -22.14 2.95
CA ILE A 67 10.34 -22.27 1.49
C ILE A 67 11.60 -21.55 1.02
N GLN A 68 12.47 -22.28 0.33
CA GLN A 68 13.70 -21.71 -0.22
C GLN A 68 13.40 -20.88 -1.47
N ASP A 69 14.15 -19.79 -1.65
CA ASP A 69 14.13 -18.89 -2.82
C ASP A 69 12.78 -18.25 -3.20
N LEU A 70 11.74 -18.41 -2.37
CA LEU A 70 10.45 -17.74 -2.53
C LEU A 70 10.37 -16.50 -1.63
N HIS A 71 10.16 -15.34 -2.26
CA HIS A 71 10.06 -14.05 -1.58
C HIS A 71 8.71 -13.39 -1.86
N VAL A 72 8.21 -12.64 -0.89
CA VAL A 72 7.04 -11.76 -1.07
C VAL A 72 7.54 -10.31 -1.02
N VAL A 73 7.16 -9.49 -1.98
CA VAL A 73 7.65 -8.09 -2.11
C VAL A 73 6.51 -7.18 -2.54
N ASP A 74 5.54 -6.98 -1.65
CA ASP A 74 4.42 -6.06 -1.85
C ASP A 74 3.86 -5.58 -0.50
N ALA A 75 2.70 -4.92 -0.52
CA ALA A 75 2.05 -4.41 0.67
C ALA A 75 1.52 -5.48 1.64
N SER A 76 1.36 -6.72 1.18
CA SER A 76 0.92 -7.84 2.02
C SER A 76 1.92 -8.15 3.14
N LEU A 77 3.18 -7.76 2.98
CA LEU A 77 4.21 -7.90 4.00
C LEU A 77 3.96 -7.05 5.25
N MET A 78 3.31 -5.89 5.11
CA MET A 78 3.28 -4.90 6.19
C MET A 78 2.56 -5.46 7.42
N PRO A 79 3.21 -5.52 8.60
CA PRO A 79 2.57 -6.05 9.81
C PRO A 79 1.40 -5.22 10.31
N THR A 80 1.48 -3.92 10.06
CA THR A 80 0.45 -2.93 10.38
C THR A 80 0.43 -1.91 9.25
N ILE A 81 -0.75 -1.43 8.87
CA ILE A 81 -0.88 -0.37 7.88
C ILE A 81 -0.15 0.90 8.37
N THR A 82 0.59 1.54 7.47
CA THR A 82 1.26 2.82 7.76
C THR A 82 0.24 3.95 7.90
N ARG A 83 0.58 5.00 8.65
CA ARG A 83 -0.19 6.24 8.64
C ARG A 83 0.05 6.98 7.32
N GLY A 84 -0.93 6.97 6.42
CA GLY A 84 -0.85 7.58 5.09
C GLY A 84 -1.03 6.56 3.97
N ASN A 85 -0.73 6.96 2.74
CA ASN A 85 -0.91 6.11 1.55
C ASN A 85 0.13 4.99 1.52
N THR A 86 -0.29 3.77 1.17
CA THR A 86 0.59 2.59 1.19
C THR A 86 1.53 2.49 0.00
N GLN A 87 1.40 3.38 -0.99
CA GLN A 87 2.27 3.42 -2.17
C GLN A 87 3.74 3.60 -1.80
N ALA A 88 4.07 4.66 -1.07
CA ALA A 88 5.44 4.98 -0.68
C ALA A 88 6.12 3.85 0.12
N PRO A 89 5.49 3.27 1.17
CA PRO A 89 6.09 2.13 1.87
C PRO A 89 6.18 0.87 1.00
N THR A 90 5.28 0.65 0.05
CA THR A 90 5.39 -0.49 -0.89
C THR A 90 6.61 -0.34 -1.80
N ILE A 91 6.87 0.87 -2.32
CA ILE A 91 8.07 1.18 -3.10
C ILE A 91 9.33 0.94 -2.25
N MET A 92 9.33 1.41 -0.99
CA MET A 92 10.46 1.21 -0.08
C MET A 92 10.71 -0.29 0.20
N ILE A 93 9.66 -1.08 0.38
CA ILE A 93 9.77 -2.55 0.52
C ILE A 93 10.45 -3.15 -0.72
N ALA A 94 10.06 -2.72 -1.92
CA ALA A 94 10.66 -3.20 -3.16
C ALA A 94 12.15 -2.81 -3.27
N GLU A 95 12.51 -1.56 -2.94
CA GLU A 95 13.90 -1.11 -2.91
C GLU A 95 14.74 -1.92 -1.90
N ARG A 96 14.19 -2.15 -0.71
CA ARG A 96 14.86 -2.95 0.33
C ARG A 96 15.04 -4.40 -0.11
N ALA A 97 14.04 -4.99 -0.76
CA ALA A 97 14.12 -6.34 -1.30
C ALA A 97 15.21 -6.44 -2.38
N ALA A 98 15.29 -5.44 -3.28
CA ALA A 98 16.33 -5.40 -4.31
C ALA A 98 17.73 -5.40 -3.69
N ASP A 99 17.95 -4.63 -2.62
CA ASP A 99 19.21 -4.62 -1.89
C ASP A 99 19.54 -5.97 -1.24
N ILE A 100 18.56 -6.61 -0.58
CA ILE A 100 18.73 -7.93 0.05
C ILE A 100 19.11 -8.98 -1.00
N LEU A 101 18.37 -9.02 -2.11
CA LEU A 101 18.57 -10.00 -3.18
C LEU A 101 19.92 -9.80 -3.90
N ARG A 102 20.33 -8.55 -4.14
CA ARG A 102 21.65 -8.25 -4.72
C ARG A 102 22.80 -8.71 -3.81
N ARG A 103 22.67 -8.52 -2.50
CA ARG A 103 23.71 -8.93 -1.52
C ARG A 103 23.75 -10.43 -1.29
N ALA A 104 22.60 -11.10 -1.43
CA ALA A 104 22.50 -12.56 -1.34
C ALA A 104 23.11 -13.27 -2.57
N GLN A 105 23.28 -12.56 -3.69
CA GLN A 105 23.89 -13.11 -4.89
C GLN A 105 25.39 -13.37 -4.64
N PRO A 106 25.90 -14.60 -4.82
CA PRO A 106 27.31 -14.88 -4.63
C PRO A 106 28.16 -14.08 -5.63
N PRO A 107 29.37 -13.63 -5.25
CA PRO A 107 30.28 -12.94 -6.16
C PRO A 107 30.64 -13.88 -7.31
N GLY A 108 30.00 -13.74 -8.47
CA GLY A 108 30.28 -14.55 -9.66
C GLY A 108 29.11 -14.84 -10.60
N VAL A 109 27.86 -14.65 -10.19
CA VAL A 109 26.72 -14.83 -11.13
C VAL A 109 26.46 -13.51 -11.86
N SER A 110 27.22 -13.27 -12.93
CA SER A 110 26.91 -12.22 -13.90
C SER A 110 25.54 -12.51 -14.53
N SER A 111 24.53 -11.70 -14.21
CA SER A 111 23.19 -11.79 -14.83
C SER A 111 23.11 -11.07 -16.19
N ARG A 112 24.25 -10.72 -16.81
CA ARG A 112 24.25 -10.14 -18.16
C ARG A 112 25.34 -10.74 -19.03
N GLN A 113 25.04 -11.87 -19.69
CA GLN A 113 25.59 -12.17 -21.02
C GLN A 113 24.53 -12.90 -21.87
N GLY A 114 23.64 -12.12 -22.46
CA GLY A 114 22.85 -12.47 -23.64
C GLY A 114 22.65 -11.18 -24.43
N PRO A 115 22.76 -11.17 -25.77
CA PRO A 115 22.64 -9.93 -26.54
C PRO A 115 21.26 -9.31 -26.31
N LEU A 116 21.22 -8.00 -26.07
CA LEU A 116 19.99 -7.22 -26.09
C LEU A 116 19.49 -7.09 -27.54
N GLU A 117 19.04 -8.18 -28.14
CA GLU A 117 18.22 -8.13 -29.34
C GLU A 117 16.75 -8.21 -28.92
N GLY A 118 16.03 -7.10 -29.08
CA GLY A 118 14.59 -7.07 -28.87
C GLY A 118 14.02 -5.89 -28.09
N ASN A 119 14.70 -4.74 -28.04
CA ASN A 119 14.01 -3.49 -27.72
C ASN A 119 13.13 -3.08 -28.92
N ARG A 120 11.92 -3.64 -29.01
CA ARG A 120 10.86 -3.10 -29.85
C ARG A 120 9.59 -2.91 -29.02
N GLY A 121 9.32 -1.65 -28.70
CA GLY A 121 7.97 -1.10 -28.73
C GLY A 121 7.18 -1.11 -27.42
N TRP A 122 7.54 -0.23 -26.49
CA TRP A 122 6.56 0.44 -25.63
C TRP A 122 6.73 1.94 -25.80
N SER A 123 6.27 2.47 -26.95
CA SER A 123 6.10 3.92 -27.12
C SER A 123 4.72 4.31 -26.62
N LEU A 124 4.68 5.04 -25.50
CA LEU A 124 3.51 5.77 -25.01
C LEU A 124 3.23 6.98 -25.91
N THR A 125 2.85 6.72 -27.16
CA THR A 125 2.19 7.65 -28.06
C THR A 125 1.55 6.83 -29.16
N ASP A 126 0.23 6.62 -29.09
CA ASP A 126 -0.74 6.92 -30.16
C ASP A 126 -1.99 6.03 -30.02
N ASP A 127 -2.87 6.32 -29.05
CA ASP A 127 -4.25 5.84 -29.04
C ASP A 127 -5.18 7.04 -29.27
N ARG A 128 -5.22 7.52 -30.52
CA ARG A 128 -6.32 8.31 -31.07
C ARG A 128 -6.89 7.60 -32.29
N ASN A 129 -7.73 6.60 -32.05
CA ASN A 129 -8.93 6.25 -32.83
C ASN A 129 -9.29 4.79 -32.52
N LEU A 130 -10.35 4.58 -31.76
CA LEU A 130 -11.56 3.83 -32.12
C LEU A 130 -12.62 4.09 -31.05
#